data_AF-A0A851NFB7-F1
#
_entry.id   AF-A0A851NFB7-F1
#
_cell.length_a   1.000
_cell.length_b   1.000
_cell.length_c   1.000
_cell.angle_alpha   90.00
_cell.angle_beta   90.00
_cell.angle_gamma   90.00
#
_symmetry.space_group_name_H-M   'P 1'
#
loop_
_entity.id
_entity.type
_entity.pdbx_description
1 polymer ?
#
loop_
_entity_poly.entity_id
_entity_poly.type
_entity_poly.pdbx_seq_one_letter_code
_entity_poly.pdbx_strand_id
1 'polypeptide(L)'
;AGRFRGGDGVCRELQFRQEMGLPHGTSPSARSPLSPAGGSPGAPGLNLLLRRDGRAINLGAKTSVPVQPGDIFRLLTPGGGGFGTP
;
A
#
# COMPACT_ATOMS: atom_id res chain seq x y z
N ALA A 1 6.04 -15.83 6.13
CA ALA A 1 5.70 -17.26 5.95
C ALA A 1 5.54 -17.91 7.32
N GLY A 2 4.99 -19.12 7.42
CA GLY A 2 4.87 -19.84 8.68
C GLY A 2 4.03 -21.10 8.50
N ARG A 3 4.00 -21.96 9.53
CA ARG A 3 3.12 -23.14 9.55
C ARG A 3 1.68 -22.81 9.14
N PHE A 4 1.18 -21.66 9.56
CA PHE A 4 -0.02 -21.05 9.00
C PHE A 4 0.35 -19.76 8.27
N ARG A 5 0.02 -19.71 6.97
CA ARG A 5 0.29 -18.52 6.16
C ARG A 5 -0.58 -17.34 6.63
N GLY A 6 0.00 -16.15 6.61
CA GLY A 6 -0.78 -14.92 6.70
C GLY A 6 -1.58 -14.69 5.41
N GLY A 7 -2.60 -13.85 5.50
CA GLY A 7 -3.44 -13.50 4.34
C GLY A 7 -2.71 -12.59 3.33
N ASP A 8 -3.13 -12.64 2.08
CA ASP A 8 -2.58 -11.77 1.05
C ASP A 8 -3.11 -10.32 1.18
N GLY A 9 -2.28 -9.37 0.77
CA GLY A 9 -2.70 -7.98 0.58
C GLY A 9 -3.50 -7.82 -0.72
N VAL A 10 -3.97 -6.59 -0.97
CA VAL A 10 -4.71 -6.23 -2.17
C VAL A 10 -4.03 -5.04 -2.85
N CYS A 11 -3.90 -5.12 -4.18
CA CYS A 11 -3.55 -3.99 -5.02
C CYS A 11 -4.83 -3.38 -5.60
N ARG A 12 -5.04 -2.08 -5.38
CA ARG A 12 -6.13 -1.32 -6.02
C ARG A 12 -5.55 -0.13 -6.74
N GLU A 13 -6.00 0.08 -7.97
CA GLU A 13 -5.60 1.21 -8.80
C GLU A 13 -6.83 2.05 -9.13
N LEU A 14 -6.70 3.36 -8.91
CA LEU A 14 -7.74 4.35 -9.20
C LEU A 14 -7.14 5.39 -10.14
N GLN A 15 -7.64 5.42 -11.38
CA GLN A 15 -7.23 6.42 -12.37
C GLN A 15 -8.10 7.67 -12.26
N PHE A 16 -7.48 8.83 -12.13
CA PHE A 16 -8.19 10.11 -12.13
C PHE A 16 -8.54 10.51 -13.56
N ARG A 17 -9.78 10.94 -13.77
CA ARG A 17 -10.29 11.35 -15.09
C ARG A 17 -10.44 12.85 -15.24
N GLN A 18 -10.32 13.58 -14.14
CA GLN A 18 -10.46 15.03 -14.04
C GLN A 18 -9.43 15.55 -13.04
N GLU A 19 -9.06 16.81 -13.16
CA GLU A 19 -8.22 17.48 -12.18
C GLU A 19 -8.97 17.64 -10.86
N MET A 20 -8.34 17.20 -9.77
CA MET A 20 -8.91 17.32 -8.42
C MET A 20 -7.83 17.25 -7.35
N GLY A 21 -8.20 17.58 -6.11
CA GLY A 21 -7.39 17.26 -4.94
C GLY A 21 -7.64 15.82 -4.50
N LEU A 22 -6.56 15.07 -4.24
CA LEU A 22 -6.62 13.77 -3.57
C LEU A 22 -6.33 13.97 -2.08
N PRO A 23 -7.36 14.08 -1.21
CA PRO A 23 -7.15 14.02 0.22
C PRO A 23 -6.78 12.58 0.60
N HIS A 24 -5.51 12.36 0.89
CA HIS A 24 -4.97 11.05 1.22
C HIS A 24 -4.79 10.92 2.73
N GLY A 25 -5.79 10.32 3.39
CA GLY A 25 -5.81 10.11 4.85
C GLY A 25 -5.33 8.74 5.32
N THR A 26 -5.04 7.80 4.40
CA THR A 26 -4.63 6.45 4.78
C THR A 26 -3.12 6.40 5.01
N SER A 27 -2.71 6.01 6.21
CA SER A 27 -1.31 5.65 6.46
C SER A 27 -1.13 4.19 6.03
N PRO A 28 -0.28 3.88 5.04
CA PRO A 28 0.10 2.50 4.84
C PRO A 28 0.84 2.06 6.11
N SER A 29 0.65 0.81 6.55
CA SER A 29 1.50 0.26 7.61
C SER A 29 2.90 0.10 7.05
N ALA A 30 3.72 1.15 7.19
CA ALA A 30 5.12 1.18 6.76
C ALA A 30 5.94 0.08 7.46
N ARG A 31 5.47 -0.36 8.63
CA ARG A 31 6.00 -1.51 9.34
C ARG A 31 5.18 -2.74 8.98
N SER A 32 5.88 -3.80 8.56
CA SER A 32 5.30 -5.13 8.35
C SER A 32 4.56 -5.59 9.60
N PRO A 33 3.38 -6.22 9.46
CA PRO A 33 2.69 -6.80 10.60
C PRO A 33 3.55 -7.89 11.25
N LEU A 34 3.59 -7.88 12.59
CA LEU A 34 4.36 -8.81 13.39
C LEU A 34 3.86 -10.25 13.20
N SER A 35 4.78 -11.19 13.32
CA SER A 35 4.51 -12.62 13.20
C SER A 35 4.82 -13.36 14.50
N PRO A 36 3.87 -14.14 15.04
CA PRO A 36 4.10 -14.91 16.26
C PRO A 36 4.85 -16.24 16.00
N ALA A 37 5.46 -16.77 17.06
CA ALA A 37 5.97 -18.15 17.14
C ALA A 37 6.97 -18.54 16.03
N GLY A 38 7.82 -17.60 15.59
CA GLY A 38 8.85 -17.87 14.56
C GLY A 38 8.35 -17.79 13.12
N GLY A 39 7.11 -17.33 12.89
CA GLY A 39 6.65 -16.96 11.56
C GLY A 39 7.39 -15.71 11.02
N SER A 40 7.46 -15.58 9.70
CA SER A 40 8.01 -14.39 9.04
C SER A 40 6.94 -13.32 8.82
N PRO A 41 7.28 -12.03 9.01
CA PRO A 41 6.39 -10.89 8.83
C PRO A 41 5.73 -10.83 7.45
N GLY A 42 4.58 -10.16 7.38
CA GLY A 42 3.88 -9.87 6.13
C GLY A 42 4.55 -8.74 5.35
N ALA A 43 4.17 -8.56 4.08
CA ALA A 43 4.62 -7.42 3.30
C ALA A 43 4.04 -6.09 3.86
N PRO A 44 4.80 -4.99 3.88
CA PRO A 44 4.29 -3.69 4.30
C PRO A 44 3.28 -3.13 3.29
N GLY A 45 2.44 -2.20 3.74
CA GLY A 45 1.57 -1.44 2.83
C GLY A 45 2.33 -0.33 2.12
N LEU A 46 1.81 0.15 1.00
CA LEU A 46 2.38 1.27 0.25
C LEU A 46 1.30 2.04 -0.51
N ASN A 47 1.43 3.37 -0.52
CA ASN A 47 0.52 4.26 -1.24
C ASN A 47 1.34 5.01 -2.29
N LEU A 48 1.05 4.76 -3.57
CA LEU A 48 1.77 5.36 -4.69
C LEU A 48 0.86 6.25 -5.51
N LEU A 49 1.39 7.38 -5.94
CA LEU A 49 0.83 8.19 -6.99
C LEU A 49 1.71 8.09 -8.23
N LEU A 50 1.18 7.45 -9.26
CA LEU A 50 1.81 7.32 -10.56
C LEU A 50 1.35 8.49 -11.40
N ARG A 51 2.29 9.37 -11.73
CA ARG A 51 2.05 10.48 -12.63
C ARG A 51 2.01 9.99 -14.06
N ARG A 52 1.24 10.69 -14.91
CA ARG A 52 1.17 10.40 -16.35
C ARG A 52 2.54 10.37 -17.05
N ASP A 53 3.50 11.13 -16.55
CA ASP A 53 4.87 11.18 -17.09
C ASP A 53 5.78 10.01 -16.63
N GLY A 54 5.22 9.05 -15.90
CA GLY A 54 5.93 7.86 -15.42
C GLY A 54 6.55 8.01 -14.04
N ARG A 55 6.51 9.19 -13.42
CA ARG A 55 7.01 9.35 -12.04
C ARG A 55 6.13 8.60 -11.04
N ALA A 56 6.75 7.84 -10.14
CA ALA A 56 6.07 7.20 -9.02
C ALA A 56 6.43 7.92 -7.72
N ILE A 57 5.42 8.43 -7.02
CA ILE A 57 5.58 9.19 -5.78
C ILE A 57 4.99 8.37 -4.63
N ASN A 58 5.81 8.07 -3.62
CA ASN A 58 5.30 7.48 -2.38
C ASN A 58 4.57 8.55 -1.56
N LEU A 59 3.27 8.36 -1.39
CA LEU A 59 2.45 9.24 -0.56
C LEU A 59 2.59 8.78 0.90
N GLY A 60 3.27 9.60 1.69
CA GLY A 60 3.35 9.41 3.14
C GLY A 60 1.98 9.56 3.83
N ALA A 61 1.97 9.32 5.14
CA ALA A 61 0.76 9.46 5.95
C ALA A 61 0.20 10.89 5.87
N LYS A 62 -1.12 11.02 5.64
CA LYS A 62 -1.87 12.28 5.70
C LYS A 62 -1.31 13.37 4.79
N THR A 63 -1.51 13.20 3.49
CA THR A 63 -1.07 14.14 2.45
C THR A 63 -2.27 14.57 1.60
N SER A 64 -2.26 15.80 1.10
CA SER A 64 -3.18 16.22 0.04
C SER A 64 -2.34 16.65 -1.15
N VAL A 65 -2.59 16.05 -2.31
CA VAL A 65 -1.85 16.36 -3.54
C VAL A 65 -2.81 16.63 -4.68
N PRO A 66 -2.52 17.61 -5.54
CA PRO A 66 -3.22 17.76 -6.80
C PRO A 66 -2.92 16.55 -7.70
N VAL A 67 -3.94 16.08 -8.39
CA VAL A 67 -3.87 15.00 -9.39
C VAL A 67 -4.46 15.48 -10.70
N GLN A 68 -3.89 15.00 -11.79
CA GLN A 68 -4.29 15.36 -13.14
C GLN A 68 -5.00 14.18 -13.82
N PRO A 69 -5.80 14.41 -14.87
CA PRO A 69 -6.35 13.33 -15.69
C PRO A 69 -5.24 12.40 -16.20
N GLY A 70 -5.40 11.11 -15.94
CA GLY A 70 -4.42 10.08 -16.31
C GLY A 70 -3.46 9.69 -15.18
N ASP A 71 -3.37 10.45 -14.09
CA ASP A 71 -2.66 10.00 -12.89
C ASP A 71 -3.38 8.78 -12.28
N ILE A 72 -2.62 7.90 -11.63
CA ILE A 72 -3.13 6.69 -10.97
C ILE A 72 -2.72 6.68 -9.51
N PHE A 73 -3.70 6.57 -8.61
CA PHE A 73 -3.44 6.23 -7.22
C PHE A 73 -3.44 4.71 -7.05
N ARG A 74 -2.30 4.14 -6.66
CA ARG A 74 -2.12 2.71 -6.38
C ARG A 74 -2.00 2.50 -4.88
N LEU A 75 -2.98 1.79 -4.32
CA LEU A 75 -3.05 1.36 -2.93
C LEU A 75 -2.63 -0.10 -2.82
N LEU A 76 -1.56 -0.36 -2.08
CA LEU A 76 -1.07 -1.68 -1.74
C LEU A 76 -1.33 -1.91 -0.26
N THR A 77 -2.32 -2.73 0.10
CA THR A 77 -2.56 -3.06 1.49
C THR A 77 -1.54 -4.09 1.98
N PRO A 78 -1.11 -4.04 3.25
CA PRO A 78 -0.17 -5.03 3.78
C PRO A 78 -0.76 -6.45 3.71
N GLY A 79 0.11 -7.43 3.53
CA GLY A 79 -0.22 -8.83 3.75
C GLY A 79 -0.07 -9.20 5.23
N GLY A 80 -0.78 -10.22 5.70
CA GLY A 80 -0.67 -10.73 7.07
C GLY A 80 0.65 -11.45 7.32
N GLY A 81 1.15 -11.37 8.55
CA GLY A 81 2.28 -12.18 9.00
C GLY A 81 1.90 -13.66 9.12
N GLY A 82 2.85 -14.57 8.85
CA GLY A 82 2.66 -16.00 9.11
C GLY A 82 2.76 -16.32 10.60
N PHE A 83 2.20 -17.46 11.02
CA PHE A 83 2.31 -18.01 12.37
C PHE A 83 3.10 -19.32 12.37
N GLY A 84 4.00 -19.48 13.34
CA GLY A 84 4.78 -20.70 13.54
C GLY A 84 5.98 -20.79 12.59
N THR A 85 7.01 -21.54 12.99
CA THR A 85 8.16 -21.84 12.11
C THR A 85 7.66 -22.51 10.83
N PRO A 86 8.07 -22.04 9.63
CA PRO A 86 7.72 -22.63 8.35
C PRO A 86 8.05 -24.12 8.24
#